data_AF-A0A0S8FQQ6-F1
#
_entry.id   AF-A0A0S8FQQ6-F1
#
_cell.length_a   1.000
_cell.length_b   1.000
_cell.length_c   1.000
_cell.angle_alpha   90.00
_cell.angle_beta   90.00
_cell.angle_gamma   90.00
#
_symmetry.space_group_name_H-M   'P 1'
#
loop_
_entity.id
_entity.type
_entity.pdbx_description
1 polymer ?
#
loop_
_entity_poly.entity_id
_entity_poly.type
_entity_poly.pdbx_seq_one_letter_code
_entity_poly.pdbx_strand_id
1 'polypeptide(L)'
;MRIRIRDFTTPRVAFAVALMLVAGLLFLAAFQIDGDRRGFDLFLNLGTEVFGILITLAVVDWMLERRRRQERALDLAWATFHAVEQAVWVWQGGPRRVASDELLGIILSIDPNDELLPFTRSLLAAVGTRSLEVLDREARAVSTVSGLDAALKELTSLNALSNLQYSVSISMVGDVLHCATRGLARVLELSTRTMPSSLIRYRNAAADAQEERSRHLRRGLAEATEAQFTTART
;
A
#
# COMPACT_ATOMS: atom_id res chain seq x y z
N MET A 1 14.51 -17.72 -5.06
CA MET A 1 13.82 -18.67 -4.17
C MET A 1 12.41 -18.16 -3.91
N ARG A 2 11.39 -18.63 -4.65
CA ARG A 2 9.98 -18.25 -4.42
C ARG A 2 9.46 -19.09 -3.25
N ILE A 3 9.34 -18.49 -2.07
CA ILE A 3 8.60 -19.10 -0.96
C ILE A 3 7.15 -19.21 -1.43
N ARG A 4 6.73 -20.43 -1.78
CA ARG A 4 5.35 -20.73 -2.13
C ARG A 4 4.57 -20.60 -0.82
N ILE A 5 3.98 -19.43 -0.57
CA ILE A 5 3.03 -19.22 0.52
C ILE A 5 1.91 -20.22 0.27
N ARG A 6 1.91 -21.32 1.02
CA ARG A 6 0.78 -22.25 1.02
C ARG A 6 -0.39 -21.44 1.53
N ASP A 7 -1.43 -21.31 0.73
CA ASP A 7 -2.64 -20.59 1.10
C ASP A 7 -3.21 -21.19 2.39
N PHE A 8 -2.96 -20.54 3.52
CA PHE A 8 -3.49 -20.94 4.83
C PHE A 8 -5.03 -20.91 4.89
N THR A 9 -5.70 -20.52 3.81
CA THR A 9 -7.14 -20.51 3.63
C THR A 9 -7.73 -21.91 3.50
N THR A 10 -7.01 -22.87 2.88
CA THR A 10 -7.53 -24.24 2.69
C THR A 10 -7.80 -25.00 4.00
N PRO A 11 -6.89 -25.05 4.99
CA PRO A 11 -7.15 -25.78 6.22
C PRO A 11 -8.26 -25.14 7.08
N ARG A 12 -8.38 -23.81 7.04
CA ARG A 12 -9.42 -23.08 7.79
C ARG A 12 -10.82 -23.32 7.22
N VAL A 13 -10.96 -23.24 5.90
CA VAL A 13 -12.23 -23.54 5.22
C VAL A 13 -12.59 -25.01 5.44
N ALA A 14 -11.64 -25.94 5.32
CA ALA A 14 -11.88 -27.35 5.59
C ALA A 14 -12.35 -27.61 7.03
N PHE A 15 -11.74 -26.95 8.02
CA PHE A 15 -12.13 -27.05 9.43
C PHE A 15 -13.53 -26.48 9.68
N ALA A 16 -13.84 -25.30 9.13
CA ALA A 16 -15.16 -24.69 9.24
C ALA A 16 -16.25 -25.56 8.59
N VAL A 17 -15.97 -26.12 7.41
CA VAL A 17 -16.86 -27.07 6.72
C VAL A 17 -17.04 -28.34 7.56
N ALA A 18 -15.97 -28.92 8.11
CA ALA A 18 -16.06 -30.10 8.96
C ALA A 18 -16.92 -29.85 10.21
N LEU A 19 -16.73 -28.73 10.90
CA LEU A 19 -17.55 -28.38 12.06
C LEU A 19 -19.00 -28.08 11.68
N MET A 20 -19.25 -27.46 10.53
CA MET A 20 -20.62 -27.23 10.03
C MET A 20 -21.33 -28.56 9.70
N LEU A 21 -20.60 -29.54 9.16
CA LEU A 21 -21.11 -30.91 8.95
C LEU A 21 -21.42 -31.61 10.28
N VAL A 22 -20.54 -31.48 11.28
CA VAL A 22 -20.79 -32.03 12.63
C VAL A 22 -22.04 -31.40 13.25
N ALA A 23 -22.17 -30.07 13.19
CA ALA A 23 -23.37 -29.37 13.68
C ALA A 23 -24.64 -29.83 12.94
N GLY A 24 -24.57 -29.98 11.61
CA GLY A 24 -25.68 -30.50 10.81
C GLY A 24 -26.05 -31.95 11.15
N LEU A 25 -25.06 -32.81 11.38
CA LEU A 25 -25.28 -34.20 11.82
C LEU A 25 -25.90 -34.27 13.21
N LEU A 26 -25.45 -33.45 14.15
CA LEU A 26 -26.06 -33.35 15.49
C LEU A 26 -27.51 -32.88 15.41
N PHE A 27 -27.80 -31.90 14.54
CA PHE A 27 -29.16 -31.43 14.31
C PHE A 27 -30.05 -32.53 13.71
N LEU A 28 -29.57 -33.27 12.71
CA LEU A 28 -30.29 -34.40 12.12
C LEU A 28 -30.51 -35.54 13.13
N ALA A 29 -29.51 -35.84 13.98
CA ALA A 29 -29.62 -36.85 15.02
C ALA A 29 -30.72 -36.50 16.05
N ALA A 30 -30.92 -35.22 16.35
CA ALA A 30 -31.96 -34.78 17.27
C ALA A 30 -33.39 -35.16 16.79
N PHE A 31 -33.63 -35.24 15.47
CA PHE A 31 -34.93 -35.64 14.92
C PHE A 31 -35.17 -37.16 14.90
N GLN A 32 -34.14 -37.97 15.14
CA GLN A 32 -34.26 -39.44 15.13
C GLN A 32 -34.56 -40.02 16.52
N ILE A 33 -34.47 -39.21 17.57
CA ILE A 33 -34.74 -39.62 18.95
C ILE A 33 -36.22 -39.38 19.24
N ASP A 34 -37.07 -40.26 18.72
CA ASP A 34 -38.50 -40.23 19.02
C ASP A 34 -38.75 -40.64 20.49
N GLY A 35 -39.38 -39.76 21.25
CA GLY A 35 -39.93 -40.07 22.58
C GLY A 35 -39.11 -39.63 23.80
N ASP A 36 -37.85 -39.20 23.65
CA ASP A 36 -37.03 -38.67 24.76
C ASP A 36 -36.77 -37.16 24.63
N ARG A 37 -37.59 -36.35 25.31
CA ARG A 37 -37.46 -34.88 25.34
C ARG A 37 -36.10 -34.42 25.87
N ARG A 38 -35.48 -35.17 26.79
CA ARG A 38 -34.18 -34.79 27.39
C ARG A 38 -33.05 -34.90 26.37
N GLY A 39 -33.08 -35.93 25.53
CA GLY A 39 -32.12 -36.11 24.43
C GLY A 39 -32.23 -34.98 23.41
N PHE A 40 -33.45 -34.67 22.97
CA PHE A 40 -33.71 -33.56 22.04
C PHE A 40 -33.15 -32.22 22.56
N ASP A 41 -33.48 -31.85 23.80
CA ASP A 41 -33.02 -30.59 24.41
C ASP A 41 -31.49 -30.53 24.52
N LEU A 42 -30.84 -31.65 24.84
CA LEU A 42 -29.37 -31.73 24.92
C LEU A 42 -28.71 -31.50 23.56
N PHE A 43 -29.15 -32.21 22.51
CA PHE A 43 -28.57 -32.07 21.16
C PHE A 43 -28.85 -30.70 20.56
N LEU A 44 -30.02 -30.13 20.81
CA LEU A 44 -30.36 -28.78 20.36
C LEU A 44 -29.48 -27.73 21.04
N ASN A 45 -29.34 -27.78 22.37
CA ASN A 45 -28.46 -26.86 23.09
C ASN A 45 -27.00 -26.97 22.63
N LEU A 46 -26.48 -28.20 22.53
CA LEU A 46 -25.12 -28.44 22.03
C LEU A 46 -24.95 -27.95 20.59
N GLY A 47 -25.92 -28.20 19.72
CA GLY A 47 -25.91 -27.72 18.34
C GLY A 47 -25.88 -26.20 18.26
N THR A 48 -26.69 -25.50 19.08
CA THR A 48 -26.68 -24.04 19.13
C THR A 48 -25.38 -23.46 19.69
N GLU A 49 -24.75 -24.12 20.66
CA GLU A 49 -23.45 -23.70 21.21
C GLU A 49 -22.33 -23.84 20.17
N VAL A 50 -22.23 -25.01 19.51
CA VAL A 50 -21.26 -25.26 18.44
C VAL A 50 -21.45 -24.26 17.30
N PHE A 51 -22.70 -23.98 16.93
CA PHE A 51 -23.03 -22.99 15.91
C PHE A 51 -22.61 -21.56 16.32
N GLY A 52 -22.86 -21.17 17.58
CA GLY A 52 -22.44 -19.88 18.13
C GLY A 52 -20.92 -19.70 18.11
N ILE A 53 -20.17 -20.75 18.45
CA ILE A 53 -18.70 -20.77 18.37
C ILE A 53 -18.26 -20.57 16.92
N LEU A 54 -18.86 -21.28 15.96
CA LEU A 54 -18.52 -21.18 14.54
C LEU A 54 -18.73 -19.77 13.98
N ILE A 55 -19.88 -19.16 14.26
CA ILE A 55 -20.17 -17.78 13.85
C ILE A 55 -19.12 -16.83 14.42
N THR A 56 -18.82 -16.96 15.71
CA THR A 56 -17.84 -16.10 16.38
C THR A 56 -16.47 -16.21 15.72
N LEU A 57 -16.02 -17.44 15.44
CA LEU A 57 -14.73 -17.71 14.78
C LEU A 57 -14.67 -17.11 13.37
N ALA A 58 -15.75 -17.25 12.58
CA ALA A 58 -15.85 -16.68 11.24
C ALA A 58 -15.81 -15.15 11.25
N VAL A 59 -16.54 -14.52 12.17
CA VAL A 59 -16.56 -13.06 12.34
C VAL A 59 -15.18 -12.55 12.75
N VAL A 60 -14.53 -13.19 13.72
CA VAL A 60 -13.19 -12.81 14.17
C VAL A 60 -12.17 -12.96 13.04
N ASP A 61 -12.17 -14.07 12.30
CA ASP A 61 -11.23 -14.26 11.19
C ASP A 61 -11.47 -13.23 10.08
N TRP A 62 -12.73 -12.91 9.77
CA TRP A 62 -13.06 -11.85 8.83
C TRP A 62 -12.57 -10.47 9.28
N MET A 63 -12.75 -10.11 10.56
CA MET A 63 -12.26 -8.85 11.12
C MET A 63 -10.73 -8.77 11.09
N LEU A 64 -10.03 -9.86 11.44
CA LEU A 64 -8.56 -9.91 11.39
C LEU A 64 -8.04 -9.81 9.96
N GLU A 65 -8.67 -10.51 9.02
CA GLU A 65 -8.31 -10.45 7.61
C GLU A 65 -8.56 -9.06 7.02
N ARG A 66 -9.66 -8.40 7.39
CA ARG A 66 -9.93 -7.01 7.02
C ARG A 66 -8.85 -6.07 7.57
N ARG A 67 -8.47 -6.23 8.84
CA ARG A 67 -7.41 -5.43 9.47
C ARG A 67 -6.06 -5.63 8.77
N ARG A 68 -5.68 -6.88 8.47
CA ARG A 68 -4.45 -7.19 7.72
C ARG A 68 -4.40 -6.49 6.36
N ARG A 69 -5.53 -6.47 5.63
CA ARG A 69 -5.60 -5.78 4.32
C ARG A 69 -5.48 -4.27 4.47
N GLN A 70 -6.09 -3.69 5.49
CA GLN A 70 -5.98 -2.27 5.78
C GLN A 70 -4.53 -1.88 6.16
N GLU A 71 -3.88 -2.65 7.04
CA GLU A 71 -2.48 -2.47 7.40
C GLU A 71 -1.59 -2.56 6.14
N ARG A 72 -1.81 -3.59 5.31
CA ARG A 72 -1.10 -3.73 4.02
C ARG A 72 -1.32 -2.54 3.08
N ALA A 73 -2.54 -2.01 3.02
CA ALA A 73 -2.84 -0.85 2.19
C ALA A 73 -2.13 0.42 2.69
N LEU A 74 -2.05 0.61 4.02
CA LEU A 74 -1.31 1.72 4.62
C LEU A 74 0.20 1.57 4.39
N ASP A 75 0.76 0.36 4.47
CA ASP A 75 2.16 0.10 4.13
C ASP A 75 2.46 0.45 2.67
N LEU A 76 1.56 0.08 1.75
CA LEU A 76 1.67 0.42 0.33
C LEU A 76 1.58 1.94 0.11
N ALA A 77 0.68 2.63 0.82
CA ALA A 77 0.57 4.08 0.77
C ALA A 77 1.85 4.77 1.27
N TRP A 78 2.42 4.32 2.40
CA TRP A 78 3.69 4.81 2.92
C TRP A 78 4.85 4.57 1.96
N ALA A 79 4.96 3.37 1.40
CA ALA A 79 6.01 3.03 0.44
C ALA A 79 5.94 3.91 -0.81
N THR A 80 4.73 4.16 -1.32
CA THR A 80 4.52 5.03 -2.48
C THR A 80 4.78 6.50 -2.13
N PHE A 81 4.35 6.97 -0.96
CA PHE A 81 4.60 8.33 -0.49
C PHE A 81 6.11 8.62 -0.40
N HIS A 82 6.89 7.71 0.19
CA HIS A 82 8.35 7.84 0.25
C HIS A 82 9.02 7.73 -1.12
N ALA A 83 8.47 6.94 -2.04
CA ALA A 83 8.99 6.89 -3.41
C ALA A 83 8.81 8.23 -4.14
N VAL A 84 7.67 8.90 -3.93
CA VAL A 84 7.41 10.25 -4.43
C VAL A 84 8.35 11.26 -3.76
N GLU A 85 8.45 11.24 -2.43
CA GLU A 85 9.36 12.09 -1.65
C GLU A 85 10.79 12.01 -2.19
N GLN A 86 11.30 10.80 -2.39
CA GLN A 86 12.65 10.57 -2.89
C GLN A 86 12.84 11.07 -4.33
N ALA A 87 11.86 10.86 -5.21
CA ALA A 87 11.92 11.36 -6.58
C ALA A 87 11.93 12.90 -6.61
N VAL A 88 11.08 13.54 -5.80
CA VAL A 88 11.04 15.00 -5.65
C VAL A 88 12.32 15.53 -5.03
N TRP A 89 12.88 14.87 -4.02
CA TRP A 89 14.16 15.24 -3.43
C TRP A 89 15.31 15.21 -4.44
N VAL A 90 15.40 14.16 -5.28
CA VAL A 90 16.40 14.12 -6.35
C VAL A 90 16.20 15.30 -7.30
N TRP A 91 14.95 15.57 -7.70
CA TRP A 91 14.64 16.63 -8.65
C TRP A 91 14.88 18.04 -8.08
N GLN A 92 14.17 18.40 -7.03
CA GLN A 92 14.07 19.77 -6.52
C GLN A 92 15.03 20.05 -5.36
N GLY A 93 15.62 19.02 -4.75
CA GLY A 93 16.48 19.16 -3.57
C GLY A 93 15.68 19.18 -2.26
N GLY A 94 16.22 19.85 -1.25
CA GLY A 94 15.64 19.89 0.10
C GLY A 94 16.22 18.87 1.08
N PRO A 95 15.67 18.83 2.31
CA PRO A 95 16.00 17.81 3.30
C PRO A 95 15.67 16.40 2.79
N ARG A 96 16.42 15.39 3.23
CA ARG A 96 16.16 13.98 2.85
C ARG A 96 14.88 13.39 3.47
N ARG A 97 14.39 14.02 4.54
CA ARG A 97 13.15 13.66 5.23
C ARG A 97 12.35 14.94 5.34
N VAL A 98 11.27 15.01 4.60
CA VAL A 98 10.38 16.17 4.57
C VAL A 98 9.01 15.76 5.11
N ALA A 99 8.41 16.66 5.90
CA ALA A 99 7.02 16.50 6.28
C ALA A 99 6.12 16.64 5.04
N SER A 100 4.89 16.12 5.11
CA SER A 100 3.99 16.12 3.95
C SER A 100 3.61 17.51 3.46
N ASP A 101 3.51 18.48 4.37
CA ASP A 101 3.24 19.89 4.06
C ASP A 101 4.43 20.59 3.40
N GLU A 102 5.64 20.26 3.83
CA GLU A 102 6.89 20.72 3.20
C GLU A 102 7.04 20.11 1.80
N LEU A 103 6.81 18.80 1.64
CA LEU A 103 6.84 18.12 0.33
C LEU A 103 5.82 18.75 -0.65
N LEU A 104 4.59 19.00 -0.19
CA LEU A 104 3.58 19.69 -0.99
C LEU A 104 3.99 21.11 -1.36
N GLY A 105 4.66 21.82 -0.45
CA GLY A 105 5.23 23.15 -0.72
C GLY A 105 6.35 23.11 -1.76
N ILE A 106 7.22 22.10 -1.72
CA ILE A 106 8.27 21.88 -2.74
C ILE A 106 7.62 21.64 -4.10
N ILE A 107 6.64 20.74 -4.18
CA ILE A 107 5.95 20.40 -5.43
C ILE A 107 5.25 21.62 -6.03
N LEU A 108 4.56 22.43 -5.22
CA LEU A 108 3.92 23.66 -5.69
C LEU A 108 4.91 24.74 -6.17
N SER A 109 6.18 24.61 -5.79
CA SER A 109 7.22 25.55 -6.21
C SER A 109 7.93 25.15 -7.49
N ILE A 110 7.61 23.99 -8.09
CA ILE A 110 8.20 23.54 -9.36
C ILE A 110 7.98 24.59 -10.44
N ASP A 111 9.06 25.09 -11.03
CA ASP A 111 9.00 26.06 -12.12
C ASP A 111 8.79 25.31 -13.46
N PRO A 112 7.94 25.81 -14.38
CA PRO A 112 7.80 25.22 -15.71
C PRO A 112 9.12 25.12 -16.51
N ASN A 113 10.13 25.93 -16.16
CA ASN A 113 11.45 25.94 -16.77
C ASN A 113 12.46 25.06 -16.01
N ASP A 114 12.08 24.42 -14.90
CA ASP A 114 12.97 23.50 -14.19
C ASP A 114 13.36 22.34 -15.10
N GLU A 115 14.65 22.03 -15.16
CA GLU A 115 15.14 20.95 -16.01
C GLU A 115 14.79 19.58 -15.41
N LEU A 116 14.21 18.71 -16.22
CA LEU A 116 13.94 17.32 -15.85
C LEU A 116 14.92 16.39 -16.55
N LEU A 117 16.04 16.14 -15.87
CA LEU A 117 17.11 15.29 -16.39
C LEU A 117 16.64 13.84 -16.61
N PRO A 118 17.27 13.09 -17.53
CA PRO A 118 16.86 11.72 -17.87
C PRO A 118 16.75 10.77 -16.67
N PHE A 119 17.63 10.87 -15.68
CA PHE A 119 17.55 10.00 -14.50
C PHE A 119 16.38 10.37 -13.57
N THR A 120 16.11 11.66 -13.38
CA THR A 120 14.97 12.14 -12.58
C THR A 120 13.66 11.72 -13.24
N ARG A 121 13.60 11.84 -14.56
CA ARG A 121 12.50 11.33 -15.39
C ARG A 121 12.29 9.83 -15.17
N SER A 122 13.36 9.03 -15.21
CA SER A 122 13.29 7.59 -14.96
C SER A 122 12.82 7.25 -13.54
N LEU A 123 13.20 8.03 -12.52
CA LEU A 123 12.71 7.84 -11.15
C LEU A 123 11.20 8.10 -11.06
N LEU A 124 10.71 9.19 -11.64
CA LEU A 124 9.27 9.51 -11.66
C LEU A 124 8.47 8.47 -12.46
N ALA A 125 8.99 8.05 -13.61
CA ALA A 125 8.38 6.96 -14.39
C ALA A 125 8.30 5.66 -13.57
N ALA A 126 9.36 5.33 -12.82
CA ALA A 126 9.36 4.15 -11.95
C ALA A 126 8.31 4.24 -10.83
N VAL A 127 8.06 5.44 -10.27
CA VAL A 127 6.95 5.67 -9.33
C VAL A 127 5.60 5.36 -9.99
N GLY A 128 5.39 5.83 -11.23
CA GLY A 128 4.17 5.55 -11.99
C GLY A 128 3.98 4.06 -12.27
N THR A 129 5.01 3.38 -12.76
CA THR A 129 4.99 1.92 -13.02
C THR A 129 4.70 1.14 -11.75
N ARG A 130 5.36 1.48 -10.63
CA ARG A 130 5.13 0.80 -9.35
C ARG A 130 3.70 1.01 -8.84
N SER A 131 3.15 2.22 -9.02
CA SER A 131 1.77 2.51 -8.63
C SER A 131 0.77 1.66 -9.41
N LEU A 132 1.01 1.48 -10.72
CA LEU A 132 0.23 0.56 -11.56
C LEU A 132 0.35 -0.90 -11.09
N GLU A 133 1.56 -1.38 -10.81
CA GLU A 133 1.76 -2.73 -10.28
C GLU A 133 1.04 -2.96 -8.95
N VAL A 134 0.99 -1.95 -8.07
CA VAL A 134 0.26 -2.03 -6.80
C VAL A 134 -1.24 -2.11 -7.06
N LEU A 135 -1.78 -1.31 -7.98
CA LEU A 135 -3.19 -1.38 -8.34
C LEU A 135 -3.58 -2.77 -8.87
N ASP A 136 -2.74 -3.36 -9.73
CA ASP A 136 -3.03 -4.66 -10.33
C ASP A 136 -2.86 -5.83 -9.35
N ARG A 137 -1.76 -5.85 -8.58
CA ARG A 137 -1.41 -7.00 -7.73
C ARG A 137 -2.07 -6.95 -6.36
N GLU A 138 -2.36 -5.76 -5.84
CA GLU A 138 -2.83 -5.54 -4.46
C GLU A 138 -4.23 -4.89 -4.42
N ALA A 139 -5.03 -5.04 -5.48
CA ALA A 139 -6.38 -4.44 -5.62
C ALA A 139 -7.29 -4.64 -4.38
N ARG A 140 -7.23 -5.83 -3.76
CA ARG A 140 -8.01 -6.15 -2.55
C ARG A 140 -7.56 -5.35 -1.33
N ALA A 141 -6.26 -5.09 -1.18
CA ALA A 141 -5.75 -4.26 -0.10
C ALA A 141 -6.10 -2.79 -0.39
N VAL A 142 -5.79 -2.30 -1.59
CA VAL A 142 -6.04 -0.91 -2.00
C VAL A 142 -7.50 -0.50 -1.80
N SER A 143 -8.46 -1.36 -2.14
CA SER A 143 -9.89 -1.09 -1.96
C SER A 143 -10.37 -1.01 -0.51
N THR A 144 -9.57 -1.44 0.47
CA THR A 144 -9.93 -1.31 1.90
C THR A 144 -9.74 0.09 2.46
N VAL A 145 -8.96 0.94 1.80
CA VAL A 145 -8.65 2.31 2.25
C VAL A 145 -9.16 3.31 1.23
N SER A 146 -10.14 4.12 1.66
CA SER A 146 -10.78 5.10 0.79
C SER A 146 -9.77 6.13 0.27
N GLY A 147 -9.83 6.42 -1.03
CA GLY A 147 -8.97 7.41 -1.68
C GLY A 147 -7.59 6.91 -2.14
N LEU A 148 -7.11 5.76 -1.65
CA LEU A 148 -5.80 5.22 -2.06
C LEU A 148 -5.77 4.86 -3.56
N ASP A 149 -6.83 4.21 -4.05
CA ASP A 149 -6.99 3.87 -5.47
C ASP A 149 -6.87 5.11 -6.38
N ALA A 150 -7.55 6.20 -6.04
CA ALA A 150 -7.51 7.45 -6.80
C ALA A 150 -6.11 8.08 -6.80
N ALA A 151 -5.43 8.11 -5.64
CA ALA A 151 -4.08 8.66 -5.54
C ALA A 151 -3.06 7.84 -6.34
N LEU A 152 -3.16 6.51 -6.29
CA LEU A 152 -2.29 5.62 -7.09
C LEU A 152 -2.56 5.76 -8.59
N LYS A 153 -3.83 5.86 -8.99
CA LYS A 153 -4.22 6.10 -10.39
C LYS A 153 -3.62 7.39 -10.93
N GLU A 154 -3.66 8.47 -10.16
CA GLU A 154 -3.04 9.74 -10.54
C GLU A 154 -1.54 9.56 -10.83
N LEU A 155 -0.81 8.84 -9.96
CA LEU A 155 0.62 8.56 -10.17
C LEU A 155 0.91 7.70 -11.41
N THR A 156 -0.02 6.87 -11.87
CA THR A 156 0.20 6.06 -13.09
C THR A 156 0.42 6.94 -14.33
N SER A 157 -0.08 8.18 -14.33
CA SER A 157 0.17 9.17 -15.39
C SER A 157 1.65 9.49 -15.56
N LEU A 158 2.47 9.38 -14.50
CA LEU A 158 3.92 9.57 -14.57
C LEU A 158 4.61 8.51 -15.43
N ASN A 159 3.99 7.35 -15.67
CA ASN A 159 4.55 6.33 -16.57
C ASN A 159 4.69 6.86 -18.02
N ALA A 160 3.91 7.88 -18.42
CA ALA A 160 4.09 8.52 -19.72
C ALA A 160 5.51 9.09 -19.93
N LEU A 161 6.23 9.40 -18.86
CA LEU A 161 7.62 9.87 -18.89
C LEU A 161 8.62 8.84 -19.40
N SER A 162 8.28 7.53 -19.42
CA SER A 162 9.16 6.50 -19.97
C SER A 162 9.26 6.58 -21.51
N ASN A 163 8.25 7.17 -22.16
CA ASN A 163 8.19 7.25 -23.61
C ASN A 163 8.92 8.50 -24.11
N LEU A 164 10.16 8.32 -24.57
CA LEU A 164 11.04 9.40 -25.05
C LEU A 164 10.47 10.23 -26.22
N GLN A 165 9.41 9.74 -26.88
CA GLN A 165 8.77 10.40 -28.02
C GLN A 165 7.84 11.55 -27.62
N TYR A 166 7.38 11.61 -26.36
CA TYR A 166 6.43 12.64 -25.91
C TYR A 166 7.12 13.66 -25.01
N SER A 167 7.02 14.95 -25.39
CA SER A 167 7.38 16.04 -24.50
C SER A 167 6.26 16.25 -23.48
N VAL A 168 6.40 15.66 -22.29
CA VAL A 168 5.52 15.94 -21.15
C VAL A 168 5.90 17.30 -20.57
N SER A 169 4.90 18.17 -20.32
CA SER A 169 5.15 19.46 -19.70
C SER A 169 5.50 19.30 -18.22
N ILE A 170 6.47 20.09 -17.75
CA ILE A 170 6.89 20.09 -16.34
C ILE A 170 5.74 20.45 -15.40
N SER A 171 4.87 21.38 -15.82
CA SER A 171 3.66 21.74 -15.08
C SER A 171 2.73 20.54 -14.87
N MET A 172 2.53 19.70 -15.90
CA MET A 172 1.70 18.50 -15.77
C MET A 172 2.31 17.51 -14.76
N VAL A 173 3.63 17.34 -14.78
CA VAL A 173 4.31 16.50 -13.78
C VAL A 173 4.10 17.05 -12.36
N GLY A 174 4.24 18.38 -12.19
CA GLY A 174 3.96 19.06 -10.91
C GLY A 174 2.53 18.86 -10.43
N ASP A 175 1.54 19.01 -11.32
CA ASP A 175 0.12 18.83 -11.01
C ASP A 175 -0.20 17.39 -10.58
N VAL A 176 0.29 16.40 -11.34
CA VAL A 176 0.14 14.97 -11.02
C VAL A 176 0.75 14.66 -9.65
N LEU A 177 1.98 15.13 -9.41
CA LEU A 177 2.65 14.94 -8.12
C LEU A 177 1.89 15.63 -6.98
N HIS A 178 1.34 16.83 -7.20
CA HIS A 178 0.60 17.55 -6.18
C HIS A 178 -0.69 16.81 -5.81
N CYS A 179 -1.50 16.47 -6.80
CA CYS A 179 -2.77 15.75 -6.61
C CYS A 179 -2.55 14.39 -5.92
N ALA A 180 -1.60 13.60 -6.42
CA ALA A 180 -1.26 12.31 -5.85
C ALA A 180 -0.72 12.40 -4.43
N THR A 181 0.26 13.27 -4.18
CA THR A 181 0.89 13.43 -2.85
C THR A 181 -0.14 13.89 -1.83
N ARG A 182 -1.03 14.81 -2.21
CA ARG A 182 -2.14 15.26 -1.36
C ARG A 182 -3.13 14.13 -1.08
N GLY A 183 -3.43 13.29 -2.07
CA GLY A 183 -4.25 12.10 -1.91
C GLY A 183 -3.65 11.10 -0.93
N LEU A 184 -2.36 10.79 -1.08
CA LEU A 184 -1.61 9.91 -0.18
C LEU A 184 -1.52 10.49 1.24
N ALA A 185 -1.27 11.80 1.38
CA ALA A 185 -1.25 12.46 2.68
C ALA A 185 -2.60 12.36 3.41
N ARG A 186 -3.74 12.48 2.69
CA ARG A 186 -5.06 12.24 3.29
C ARG A 186 -5.23 10.80 3.76
N VAL A 187 -4.82 9.84 2.93
CA VAL A 187 -4.90 8.39 3.25
C VAL A 187 -4.09 8.05 4.49
N LEU A 188 -2.92 8.67 4.64
CA LEU A 188 -2.00 8.47 5.75
C LEU A 188 -2.29 9.38 6.97
N GLU A 189 -3.38 10.14 6.94
CA GLU A 189 -3.74 11.11 7.99
C GLU A 189 -2.62 12.14 8.29
N LEU A 190 -1.82 12.48 7.28
CA LEU A 190 -0.76 13.49 7.35
C LEU A 190 -1.30 14.90 7.03
N SER A 191 -0.49 15.91 7.29
CA SER A 191 -0.84 17.29 6.95
C SER A 191 -1.01 17.46 5.44
N THR A 192 -2.16 17.99 5.03
CA THR A 192 -2.45 18.36 3.62
C THR A 192 -2.35 19.85 3.37
N ARG A 193 -1.94 20.61 4.40
CA ARG A 193 -1.64 22.03 4.26
C ARG A 193 -0.35 22.15 3.47
N THR A 194 -0.25 23.20 2.68
CA THR A 194 0.96 23.48 1.90
C THR A 194 1.80 24.48 2.68
N MET A 195 3.04 24.11 2.98
CA MET A 195 4.00 25.08 3.53
C MET A 195 4.29 26.14 2.46
N PRO A 196 4.28 27.44 2.78
CA PRO A 196 4.64 28.48 1.82
C PRO A 196 6.04 28.23 1.24
N SER A 197 6.16 28.22 -0.08
CA SER A 197 7.42 27.96 -0.79
C SER A 197 8.54 28.92 -0.40
N SER A 198 8.20 30.16 -0.02
CA SER A 198 9.16 31.16 0.48
C SER A 198 9.91 30.74 1.75
N LEU A 199 9.40 29.76 2.50
CA LEU A 199 10.05 29.23 3.70
C LEU A 199 11.00 28.06 3.39
N ILE A 200 10.97 27.55 2.16
CA ILE A 200 11.75 26.38 1.73
C ILE A 200 13.09 26.87 1.17
N ARG A 201 14.07 27.05 2.06
CA ARG A 201 15.39 27.63 1.72
C ARG A 201 16.31 26.71 0.91
N TYR A 202 15.90 25.47 0.64
CA TYR A 202 16.80 24.40 0.19
C TYR A 202 16.50 23.84 -1.22
N ARG A 203 15.67 24.54 -2.01
CA ARG A 203 15.39 24.13 -3.40
C ARG A 203 16.61 24.41 -4.29
N ASN A 204 17.04 23.39 -5.03
CA ASN A 204 18.06 23.50 -6.07
C ASN A 204 17.80 22.45 -7.15
N ALA A 205 17.08 22.86 -8.21
CA ALA A 205 16.77 22.03 -9.36
C ALA A 205 17.89 21.99 -10.42
N ALA A 206 19.07 22.57 -10.15
CA ALA A 206 20.18 22.58 -11.10
C ALA A 206 20.67 21.16 -11.44
N ALA A 207 21.12 20.98 -12.68
CA ALA A 207 21.45 19.68 -13.25
C ALA A 207 22.55 18.93 -12.47
N ASP A 208 23.61 19.64 -12.10
CA ASP A 208 24.73 19.16 -11.28
C ASP A 208 24.27 18.69 -9.90
N ALA A 209 23.39 19.48 -9.25
CA ALA A 209 22.84 19.15 -7.95
C ALA A 209 21.91 17.92 -7.99
N GLN A 210 21.10 17.79 -9.05
CA GLN A 210 20.30 16.58 -9.27
C GLN A 210 21.21 15.35 -9.46
N GLU A 211 22.29 15.49 -10.23
CA GLU A 211 23.22 14.38 -10.49
C GLU A 211 23.91 13.92 -9.20
N GLU A 212 24.39 14.86 -8.39
CA GLU A 212 24.99 14.57 -7.08
C GLU A 212 24.03 13.79 -6.17
N ARG A 213 22.77 14.25 -6.05
CA ARG A 213 21.74 13.56 -5.28
C ARG A 213 21.42 12.17 -5.82
N SER A 214 21.39 12.00 -7.15
CA SER A 214 21.19 10.70 -7.77
C SER A 214 22.33 9.71 -7.44
N ARG A 215 23.58 10.19 -7.40
CA ARG A 215 24.74 9.38 -7.01
C ARG A 215 24.65 8.99 -5.54
N HIS A 216 24.27 9.92 -4.66
CA HIS A 216 24.03 9.62 -3.25
C HIS A 216 22.95 8.56 -3.05
N LEU A 217 21.85 8.67 -3.78
CA LEU A 217 20.77 7.69 -3.72
C LEU A 217 21.26 6.30 -4.14
N ARG A 218 21.99 6.21 -5.27
CA ARG A 218 22.53 4.93 -5.77
C ARG A 218 23.50 4.29 -4.79
N ARG A 219 24.37 5.09 -4.15
CA ARG A 219 25.28 4.58 -3.10
C ARG A 219 24.50 4.01 -1.92
N GLY A 220 23.52 4.75 -1.41
CA GLY A 220 22.68 4.26 -0.30
C GLY A 220 21.92 2.98 -0.64
N LEU A 221 21.43 2.84 -1.87
CA LEU A 221 20.79 1.61 -2.33
C LEU A 221 21.76 0.43 -2.42
N ALA A 222 23.00 0.66 -2.89
CA ALA A 222 24.03 -0.37 -2.95
C ALA A 222 24.42 -0.86 -1.56
N GLU A 223 24.67 0.07 -0.62
CA GLU A 223 24.98 -0.23 0.78
C GLU A 223 23.85 -1.01 1.48
N ALA A 224 22.60 -0.59 1.28
CA ALA A 224 21.44 -1.30 1.85
C ALA A 224 21.29 -2.72 1.29
N THR A 225 21.57 -2.89 -0.01
CA THR A 225 21.52 -4.20 -0.68
C THR A 225 22.62 -5.12 -0.15
N GLU A 226 23.84 -4.61 0.00
CA GLU A 226 24.98 -5.37 0.56
C GLU A 226 24.75 -5.77 2.03
N ALA A 227 24.18 -4.87 2.83
CA ALA A 227 23.80 -5.18 4.21
C ALA A 227 22.77 -6.31 4.28
N GLN A 228 21.72 -6.30 3.43
CA GLN A 228 20.72 -7.36 3.37
C GLN A 228 21.34 -8.72 3.00
N PHE A 229 22.28 -8.75 2.05
CA PHE A 229 22.99 -9.99 1.70
C PHE A 229 23.91 -10.50 2.81
N THR A 230 24.47 -9.60 3.62
CA THR A 230 25.32 -9.97 4.75
C THR A 230 24.50 -10.57 5.90
N THR A 231 23.37 -9.95 6.26
CA THR A 231 22.44 -10.47 7.28
C THR A 231 21.81 -11.81 6.89
N ALA A 232 21.60 -12.07 5.59
CA ALA A 232 21.04 -13.35 5.14
C ALA A 232 22.04 -14.52 5.19
N ARG A 233 23.34 -14.27 5.38
CA ARG A 233 24.39 -15.30 5.45
C ARG A 233 24.75 -15.73 6.86
N THR A 234 24.35 -14.96 7.87
CA THR A 234 24.53 -15.26 9.30
C THR A 234 23.32 -15.99 9.84
#